data_AF-A0A7S1UBI2-F1
#
_entry.id   AF-A0A7S1UBI2-F1
#
_cell.length_a   1.000
_cell.length_b   1.000
_cell.length_c   1.000
_cell.angle_alpha   90.00
_cell.angle_beta   90.00
_cell.angle_gamma   90.00
#
_symmetry.space_group_name_H-M   'P 1'
#
loop_
_entity.id
_entity.type
_entity.pdbx_description
1 polymer ?
#
loop_
_entity_poly.entity_id
_entity_poly.type
_entity_poly.pdbx_seq_one_letter_code
_entity_poly.pdbx_strand_id
1 'polypeptide(L)'
;MERWRKLDDVLRLGPMPEPSSNQKPNPSAKPKPIPKRYARCLALRRGTDRDAVLCIADGHFGLAVDRTRLQYERTPDLSGAKGGGMANLVDHALAIGDRGAAEEMLSIEGSYGTVNQGRFTVARSTHPWKEGRELFGPGTEVVVRRSSGIIEINGEPWEIFECNFCNRDLGRLFCRARFRVAVEQRAKL
;
A
#
# COMPACT_ATOMS: atom_id res chain seq x y z
N MET A 1 -21.75 20.34 -23.57
CA MET A 1 -22.52 19.54 -22.58
C MET A 1 -22.62 18.12 -23.14
N GLU A 2 -21.51 17.36 -23.09
CA GLU A 2 -21.39 16.12 -23.86
C GLU A 2 -20.51 15.09 -23.14
N ARG A 3 -21.04 13.86 -23.06
CA ARG A 3 -20.41 12.57 -22.68
C ARG A 3 -19.68 12.47 -21.33
N TRP A 4 -20.48 12.38 -20.26
CA TRP A 4 -20.08 11.74 -18.99
C TRP A 4 -20.74 10.36 -18.87
N ARG A 5 -20.17 9.34 -19.51
CA ARG A 5 -20.39 7.91 -19.22
C ARG A 5 -19.04 7.21 -19.44
N LYS A 6 -18.67 6.29 -18.54
CA LYS A 6 -17.44 5.42 -18.52
C LYS A 6 -16.30 5.83 -17.57
N LEU A 7 -16.61 6.25 -16.34
CA LEU A 7 -15.56 6.37 -15.29
C LEU A 7 -15.93 5.79 -13.93
N ASP A 8 -17.14 5.23 -13.82
CA ASP A 8 -17.55 4.36 -12.71
C ASP A 8 -17.14 2.89 -12.94
N ASP A 9 -16.73 2.53 -14.17
CA ASP A 9 -16.30 1.17 -14.53
C ASP A 9 -14.91 0.81 -14.00
N VAL A 10 -14.08 1.79 -13.63
CA VAL A 10 -12.71 1.53 -13.12
C VAL A 10 -12.70 1.08 -11.66
N LEU A 11 -13.75 1.41 -10.90
CA LEU A 11 -13.89 1.03 -9.48
C LEU A 11 -15.04 0.05 -9.24
N ARG A 12 -15.86 -0.21 -10.25
CA ARG A 12 -16.75 -1.37 -10.32
C ARG A 12 -16.08 -2.46 -11.16
N LEU A 13 -14.99 -3.04 -10.67
CA LEU A 13 -14.67 -4.40 -11.07
C LEU A 13 -15.68 -5.29 -10.35
N GLY A 14 -16.88 -5.40 -10.93
CA GLY A 14 -17.80 -6.47 -10.58
C GLY A 14 -17.11 -7.82 -10.76
N PRO A 15 -17.61 -8.90 -10.12
CA PRO A 15 -17.07 -10.23 -10.33
C PRO A 15 -16.96 -10.50 -11.84
N MET A 16 -15.83 -11.09 -12.25
CA MET A 16 -15.58 -11.51 -13.62
C MET A 16 -16.84 -12.16 -14.18
N PRO A 17 -17.43 -11.67 -15.28
CA PRO A 17 -18.50 -12.42 -15.93
C PRO A 17 -17.91 -13.78 -16.31
N GLU A 18 -18.50 -14.86 -15.78
CA GLU A 18 -18.09 -16.20 -16.16
C GLU A 18 -18.26 -16.33 -17.68
N PRO A 19 -17.27 -16.90 -18.38
CA PRO A 19 -17.35 -17.07 -19.82
C PRO A 19 -18.59 -17.91 -20.13
N SER A 20 -19.59 -17.27 -20.72
CA SER A 20 -20.78 -17.93 -21.26
C SER A 20 -20.32 -19.02 -22.22
N SER A 21 -20.45 -20.28 -21.80
CA SER A 21 -19.83 -21.44 -22.45
C SER A 21 -20.45 -21.84 -23.80
N ASN A 22 -21.46 -21.11 -24.29
CA ASN A 22 -22.27 -21.53 -25.44
C ASN A 22 -22.25 -20.61 -26.68
N GLN A 23 -21.36 -19.62 -26.77
CA GLN A 23 -21.16 -18.87 -28.02
C GLN A 23 -19.96 -19.38 -28.81
N LYS A 24 -20.22 -19.98 -29.98
CA LYS A 24 -19.16 -20.24 -30.97
C LYS A 24 -18.50 -18.91 -31.36
N PRO A 25 -17.16 -18.80 -31.27
CA PRO A 25 -16.47 -17.54 -31.56
C PRO A 25 -16.69 -17.16 -33.03
N ASN A 26 -17.14 -15.93 -33.28
CA ASN A 26 -17.24 -15.39 -34.63
C ASN A 26 -15.81 -15.09 -35.15
N PRO A 27 -15.29 -15.84 -36.16
CA PRO A 27 -13.91 -15.71 -36.64
C PRO A 27 -13.62 -14.36 -37.31
N SER A 28 -14.66 -13.58 -37.60
CA SER A 28 -14.59 -12.28 -38.28
C SER A 28 -14.50 -11.09 -37.33
N ALA A 29 -14.66 -11.29 -36.02
CA ALA A 29 -14.62 -10.20 -35.05
C ALA A 29 -13.17 -9.80 -34.78
N LYS A 30 -12.79 -8.56 -35.14
CA LYS A 30 -11.51 -7.99 -34.70
C LYS A 30 -11.42 -8.09 -33.17
N PRO A 31 -10.33 -8.62 -32.60
CA PRO A 31 -10.20 -8.75 -31.15
C PRO A 31 -10.41 -7.38 -30.51
N LYS A 32 -11.36 -7.29 -29.58
CA LYS A 32 -11.53 -6.07 -28.80
C LYS A 32 -10.21 -5.83 -28.05
N PRO A 33 -9.63 -4.63 -28.10
CA PRO A 33 -8.40 -4.34 -27.37
C PRO A 33 -8.65 -4.66 -25.91
N ILE A 34 -7.87 -5.58 -25.37
CA ILE A 34 -7.86 -5.86 -23.94
C ILE A 34 -7.45 -4.54 -23.28
N PRO A 35 -8.27 -3.95 -22.39
CA PRO A 35 -7.88 -2.74 -21.70
C PRO A 35 -6.57 -3.03 -20.97
N LYS A 36 -5.52 -2.27 -21.28
CA LYS A 36 -4.22 -2.42 -20.62
C LYS A 36 -4.44 -2.19 -19.13
N ARG A 37 -4.36 -3.27 -18.36
CA ARG A 37 -4.41 -3.26 -16.90
C ARG A 37 -3.06 -2.77 -16.42
N TYR A 38 -3.01 -1.58 -15.88
CA TYR A 38 -1.77 -1.01 -15.35
C TYR A 38 -1.79 -1.19 -13.83
N ALA A 39 -0.75 -1.85 -13.31
CA ALA A 39 -0.46 -1.79 -11.89
C ALA A 39 -0.21 -0.32 -11.51
N ARG A 40 -0.84 0.11 -10.43
CA ARG A 40 -0.63 1.42 -9.84
C ARG A 40 0.22 1.26 -8.59
N CYS A 41 1.29 2.04 -8.49
CA CYS A 41 2.27 1.94 -7.42
C CYS A 41 2.43 3.30 -6.76
N LEU A 42 2.58 3.25 -5.45
CA LEU A 42 2.78 4.38 -4.57
C LEU A 42 3.91 4.02 -3.62
N ALA A 43 5.03 4.73 -3.72
CA ALA A 43 6.15 4.60 -2.81
C ALA A 43 6.13 5.78 -1.83
N LEU A 44 6.21 5.45 -0.55
CA LEU A 44 6.01 6.34 0.58
C LEU A 44 7.24 6.31 1.48
N ARG A 45 7.56 7.46 2.06
CA ARG A 45 8.64 7.59 3.04
C ARG A 45 8.13 8.33 4.28
N ARG A 46 8.33 7.75 5.46
CA ARG A 46 8.01 8.36 6.76
C ARG A 46 9.30 8.92 7.38
N GLY A 47 9.51 10.23 7.22
CA GLY A 47 10.71 10.92 7.70
C GLY A 47 11.99 10.30 7.13
N THR A 48 13.04 10.19 7.95
CA THR A 48 14.28 9.47 7.60
C THR A 48 14.19 7.97 7.83
N ASP A 49 13.10 7.49 8.41
CA ASP A 49 13.12 6.29 9.23
C ASP A 49 12.45 5.09 8.61
N ARG A 50 11.53 5.25 7.65
CA ARG A 50 10.79 4.08 7.16
C ARG A 50 10.26 4.31 5.76
N ASP A 51 10.54 3.36 4.87
CA ASP A 51 10.00 3.36 3.52
C ASP A 51 8.86 2.33 3.40
N ALA A 52 7.92 2.59 2.51
CA ALA A 52 6.84 1.67 2.18
C ALA A 52 6.49 1.74 0.70
N VAL A 53 5.98 0.63 0.16
CA VAL A 53 5.45 0.54 -1.19
C VAL A 53 4.07 -0.09 -1.15
N LEU A 54 3.10 0.58 -1.77
CA LEU A 54 1.75 0.10 -2.00
C LEU A 54 1.52 -0.06 -3.50
N CYS A 55 1.31 -1.28 -3.94
CA CYS A 55 0.99 -1.65 -5.32
C CYS A 55 -0.46 -2.11 -5.41
N ILE A 56 -1.18 -1.70 -6.45
CA ILE A 56 -2.59 -2.03 -6.67
C ILE A 56 -2.77 -2.47 -8.11
N ALA A 57 -3.32 -3.66 -8.30
CA ALA A 57 -3.63 -4.21 -9.60
C ALA A 57 -4.93 -5.01 -9.52
N ASP A 58 -5.87 -4.74 -10.44
CA ASP A 58 -7.12 -5.50 -10.59
C ASP A 58 -7.93 -5.70 -9.31
N GLY A 59 -8.01 -4.68 -8.45
CA GLY A 59 -8.74 -4.77 -7.18
C GLY A 59 -8.01 -5.54 -6.08
N HIS A 60 -6.73 -5.85 -6.28
CA HIS A 60 -5.83 -6.40 -5.28
C HIS A 60 -4.80 -5.36 -4.87
N PHE A 61 -4.24 -5.51 -3.67
CA PHE A 61 -3.10 -4.73 -3.23
C PHE A 61 -1.96 -5.63 -2.72
N GLY A 62 -0.74 -5.13 -2.88
CA GLY A 62 0.44 -5.58 -2.15
C GLY A 62 1.04 -4.38 -1.42
N LEU A 63 1.34 -4.56 -0.15
CA LEU A 63 1.99 -3.59 0.73
C LEU A 63 3.29 -4.20 1.23
N ALA A 64 4.38 -3.44 1.14
CA ALA A 64 5.61 -3.70 1.87
C ALA A 64 5.93 -2.45 2.70
N VAL A 65 6.23 -2.64 3.98
CA VAL A 65 6.75 -1.59 4.86
C VAL A 65 8.10 -2.08 5.37
N ASP A 66 9.13 -1.30 5.10
CA ASP A 66 10.48 -1.62 5.51
C ASP A 66 10.67 -1.42 7.03
N ARG A 67 11.79 -1.92 7.52
CA ARG A 67 12.29 -1.74 8.88
C ARG A 67 12.52 -0.27 9.19
N THR A 68 12.58 0.06 10.49
CA THR A 68 13.03 1.39 10.90
C THR A 68 14.51 1.57 10.55
N ARG A 69 14.90 2.66 9.88
CA ARG A 69 16.27 2.95 9.48
C ARG A 69 17.21 3.16 10.67
N LEU A 70 16.65 3.65 11.77
CA LEU A 70 17.30 3.69 13.09
C LEU A 70 17.83 2.33 13.54
N GLN A 71 17.34 1.20 13.00
CA GLN A 71 17.87 -0.14 13.29
C GLN A 71 19.26 -0.37 12.69
N TYR A 72 19.58 0.28 11.57
CA TYR A 72 20.92 0.20 10.96
C TYR A 72 21.91 1.09 11.69
N GLU A 73 21.46 2.26 12.18
CA GLU A 73 22.33 3.23 12.86
C GLU A 73 22.53 2.90 14.33
N ARG A 74 21.50 2.41 15.02
CA ARG A 74 21.57 1.80 16.34
C ARG A 74 21.75 0.31 16.21
N THR A 75 22.70 -0.13 15.38
CA THR A 75 23.19 -1.51 15.58
C THR A 75 23.65 -1.53 17.04
N PRO A 76 23.12 -2.39 17.92
CA PRO A 76 23.65 -2.52 19.26
C PRO A 76 25.16 -2.75 19.16
N ASP A 77 25.94 -2.50 20.22
CA ASP A 77 27.33 -2.96 20.23
C ASP A 77 27.33 -4.49 20.17
N LEU A 78 27.26 -5.00 18.94
CA LEU A 78 27.17 -6.42 18.58
C LEU A 78 28.58 -6.92 18.26
N SER A 79 29.60 -6.39 18.93
CA SER A 79 30.96 -6.93 18.93
C SER A 79 31.00 -8.42 19.29
N GLY A 80 29.95 -8.95 19.94
CA GLY A 80 29.76 -10.38 20.22
C GLY A 80 29.01 -11.19 19.15
N ALA A 81 28.57 -10.62 18.03
CA ALA A 81 27.93 -11.37 16.95
C ALA A 81 28.96 -12.20 16.17
N LYS A 82 28.68 -13.49 15.95
CA LYS A 82 29.61 -14.45 15.31
C LYS A 82 29.80 -14.23 13.80
N GLY A 83 29.09 -13.27 13.20
CA GLY A 83 29.16 -12.95 11.78
C GLY A 83 28.23 -11.80 11.42
N GLY A 84 28.36 -11.29 10.19
CA GLY A 84 27.47 -10.25 9.66
C GLY A 84 26.07 -10.76 9.33
N GLY A 85 25.14 -9.85 9.11
CA GLY A 85 23.78 -10.15 8.65
C GLY A 85 22.73 -10.23 9.75
N MET A 86 21.49 -9.91 9.39
CA MET A 86 20.40 -9.67 10.34
C MET A 86 20.08 -10.85 11.26
N ALA A 87 20.21 -12.10 10.77
CA ALA A 87 19.98 -13.29 11.58
C ALA A 87 20.91 -13.37 12.79
N ASN A 88 22.20 -13.09 12.60
CA ASN A 88 23.18 -13.08 13.69
C ASN A 88 22.91 -11.96 14.72
N LEU A 89 22.39 -10.82 14.26
CA LEU A 89 22.04 -9.70 15.14
C LEU A 89 20.81 -10.05 16.01
N VAL A 90 19.82 -10.71 15.41
CA VAL A 90 18.64 -11.23 16.12
C VAL A 90 19.03 -12.29 17.14
N ASP A 91 19.84 -13.27 16.75
CA ASP A 91 20.31 -14.33 17.67
C ASP A 91 21.08 -13.75 18.86
N HIS A 92 21.93 -12.74 18.61
CA HIS A 92 22.64 -12.06 19.67
C HIS A 92 21.69 -11.27 20.58
N ALA A 93 20.75 -10.49 20.02
CA ALA A 93 19.76 -9.76 20.80
C ALA A 93 18.95 -10.69 21.71
N LEU A 94 18.55 -11.86 21.20
CA LEU A 94 17.90 -12.90 21.99
C LEU A 94 18.82 -13.47 23.08
N ALA A 95 20.11 -13.70 22.78
CA ALA A 95 21.08 -14.22 23.74
C ALA A 95 21.34 -13.28 24.93
N ILE A 96 21.28 -11.96 24.71
CA ILE A 96 21.43 -10.95 25.77
C ILE A 96 20.10 -10.57 26.44
N GLY A 97 18.98 -11.20 26.03
CA GLY A 97 17.64 -10.95 26.59
C GLY A 97 16.95 -9.69 26.04
N ASP A 98 17.48 -9.05 25.01
CA ASP A 98 16.86 -7.90 24.34
C ASP A 98 15.85 -8.36 23.27
N ARG A 99 14.70 -8.83 23.76
CA ARG A 99 13.61 -9.27 22.89
C ARG A 99 13.04 -8.14 22.03
N GLY A 100 13.04 -6.91 22.52
CA GLY A 100 12.51 -5.74 21.81
C GLY A 100 13.31 -5.47 20.53
N ALA A 101 14.64 -5.45 20.63
CA ALA A 101 15.51 -5.27 19.46
C ALA A 101 15.38 -6.42 18.46
N ALA A 102 15.27 -7.67 18.94
CA ALA A 102 15.05 -8.83 18.08
C ALA A 102 13.74 -8.73 17.29
N GLU A 103 12.64 -8.34 17.95
CA GLU A 103 11.34 -8.14 17.31
C GLU A 103 11.38 -6.97 16.32
N GLU A 104 12.08 -5.88 16.64
CA GLU A 104 12.23 -4.74 15.74
C GLU A 104 13.02 -5.11 14.47
N MET A 105 14.14 -5.85 14.60
CA MET A 105 14.95 -6.30 13.47
C MET A 105 14.19 -7.25 12.53
N LEU A 106 13.16 -7.93 13.04
CA LEU A 106 12.29 -8.80 12.25
C LEU A 106 11.03 -8.10 11.75
N SER A 107 10.81 -6.82 12.07
CA SER A 107 9.52 -6.13 11.89
C SER A 107 9.22 -5.67 10.45
N ILE A 108 9.60 -6.44 9.42
CA ILE A 108 9.17 -6.17 8.05
C ILE A 108 7.69 -6.55 7.91
N GLU A 109 6.90 -5.59 7.45
CA GLU A 109 5.51 -5.86 7.12
C GLU A 109 5.35 -6.10 5.63
N GLY A 110 4.98 -7.32 5.26
CA GLY A 110 4.42 -7.63 3.95
C GLY A 110 2.94 -7.96 4.13
N SER A 111 2.07 -7.32 3.35
CA SER A 111 0.63 -7.60 3.36
C SER A 111 0.08 -7.65 1.95
N TYR A 112 -0.80 -8.59 1.66
CA TYR A 112 -1.50 -8.72 0.39
C TYR A 112 -2.99 -8.89 0.64
N GLY A 113 -3.82 -8.36 -0.25
CA GLY A 113 -5.26 -8.48 -0.09
C GLY A 113 -6.07 -7.89 -1.23
N THR A 114 -7.33 -7.56 -0.92
CA THR A 114 -8.29 -7.01 -1.89
C THR A 114 -8.66 -5.58 -1.52
N VAL A 115 -8.90 -4.76 -2.54
CA VAL A 115 -9.44 -3.40 -2.44
C VAL A 115 -10.84 -3.39 -3.05
N ASN A 116 -11.85 -3.20 -2.21
CA ASN A 116 -13.24 -3.08 -2.66
C ASN A 116 -13.83 -1.76 -2.17
N GLN A 117 -14.13 -0.83 -3.09
CA GLN A 117 -14.69 0.49 -2.77
C GLN A 117 -13.88 1.24 -1.69
N GLY A 118 -12.54 1.21 -1.81
CA GLY A 118 -11.62 1.83 -0.85
C GLY A 118 -11.46 1.07 0.48
N ARG A 119 -12.09 -0.09 0.63
CA ARG A 119 -11.88 -1.00 1.76
C ARG A 119 -10.76 -1.97 1.42
N PHE A 120 -9.66 -1.91 2.17
CA PHE A 120 -8.51 -2.79 2.02
C PHE A 120 -8.64 -3.95 3.00
N THR A 121 -8.87 -5.17 2.52
CA THR A 121 -8.96 -6.35 3.37
C THR A 121 -7.73 -7.22 3.17
N VAL A 122 -7.01 -7.50 4.24
CA VAL A 122 -5.77 -8.29 4.23
C VAL A 122 -6.13 -9.78 4.08
N ALA A 123 -5.61 -10.42 3.05
CA ALA A 123 -5.74 -11.87 2.82
C ALA A 123 -4.53 -12.64 3.35
N ARG A 124 -3.32 -12.08 3.21
CA ARG A 124 -2.06 -12.67 3.68
C ARG A 124 -1.16 -11.59 4.28
N SER A 125 -0.44 -11.92 5.35
CA SER A 125 0.52 -10.98 5.95
C SER A 125 1.68 -11.70 6.63
N THR A 126 2.85 -11.03 6.69
CA THR A 126 3.95 -11.43 7.59
C THR A 126 3.56 -11.28 9.07
N HIS A 127 2.48 -10.57 9.35
CA HIS A 127 1.86 -10.41 10.67
C HIS A 127 0.50 -11.16 10.68
N PRO A 128 0.44 -12.45 11.08
CA PRO A 128 -0.78 -13.26 10.93
C PRO A 128 -2.02 -12.69 11.61
N TRP A 129 -1.86 -11.93 12.70
CA TRP A 129 -2.97 -11.26 13.39
C TRP A 129 -3.65 -10.15 12.56
N LYS A 130 -3.07 -9.75 11.43
CA LYS A 130 -3.66 -8.81 10.47
C LYS A 130 -4.54 -9.50 9.42
N GLU A 131 -4.42 -10.81 9.20
CA GLU A 131 -5.20 -11.51 8.18
C GLU A 131 -6.71 -11.46 8.50
N GLY A 132 -7.53 -11.25 7.46
CA GLY A 132 -8.98 -11.04 7.58
C GLY A 132 -9.40 -9.66 8.08
N ARG A 133 -8.47 -8.80 8.51
CA ARG A 133 -8.75 -7.45 9.00
C ARG A 133 -8.65 -6.41 7.89
N GLU A 134 -9.20 -5.22 8.16
CA GLU A 134 -8.96 -4.05 7.31
C GLU A 134 -7.55 -3.52 7.52
N LEU A 135 -6.83 -3.22 6.43
CA LEU A 135 -5.51 -2.61 6.49
C LEU A 135 -5.58 -1.24 7.18
N PHE A 136 -6.62 -0.46 6.86
CA PHE A 136 -6.96 0.80 7.51
C PHE A 136 -8.22 0.58 8.33
N GLY A 137 -8.06 0.21 9.60
CA GLY A 137 -9.18 -0.13 10.49
C GLY A 137 -10.09 1.06 10.81
N PRO A 138 -11.23 0.82 11.49
CA PRO A 138 -12.14 1.86 11.95
C PRO A 138 -11.39 2.90 12.80
N GLY A 139 -11.47 4.17 12.42
CA GLY A 139 -10.75 5.25 13.09
C GLY A 139 -9.42 5.62 12.43
N THR A 140 -8.95 4.87 11.43
CA THR A 140 -7.80 5.29 10.64
C THR A 140 -8.14 6.54 9.85
N GLU A 141 -7.43 7.63 10.12
CA GLU A 141 -7.54 8.87 9.35
C GLU A 141 -6.44 8.87 8.30
N VAL A 142 -6.84 9.03 7.03
CA VAL A 142 -5.91 9.16 5.92
C VAL A 142 -6.17 10.50 5.24
N VAL A 143 -5.18 11.38 5.24
CA VAL A 143 -5.26 12.72 4.62
C VAL A 143 -4.23 12.78 3.51
N VAL A 144 -4.67 13.03 2.28
CA VAL A 144 -3.76 13.15 1.13
C VAL A 144 -3.59 14.63 0.78
N ARG A 145 -2.45 15.21 1.17
CA ARG A 145 -2.03 16.58 0.84
C ARG A 145 -1.25 16.57 -0.47
N ARG A 146 -1.97 16.77 -1.57
CA ARG A 146 -1.40 16.61 -2.92
C ARG A 146 -0.42 17.71 -3.33
N SER A 147 -0.63 18.93 -2.85
CA SER A 147 0.25 20.08 -3.11
C SER A 147 1.68 19.83 -2.61
N SER A 148 1.79 19.17 -1.46
CA SER A 148 3.07 18.85 -0.81
C SER A 148 3.57 17.44 -1.10
N GLY A 149 2.78 16.61 -1.79
CA GLY A 149 3.11 15.20 -2.00
C GLY A 149 3.14 14.40 -0.70
N ILE A 150 2.26 14.70 0.26
CA ILE A 150 2.22 14.04 1.57
C ILE A 150 0.92 13.24 1.74
N ILE A 151 1.01 12.07 2.35
CA ILE A 151 -0.11 11.31 2.89
C ILE A 151 0.07 11.21 4.41
N GLU A 152 -0.86 11.75 5.18
CA GLU A 152 -0.88 11.57 6.63
C GLU A 152 -1.73 10.35 6.96
N ILE A 153 -1.18 9.40 7.71
CA ILE A 153 -1.90 8.22 8.20
C ILE A 153 -1.90 8.30 9.71
N ASN A 154 -3.07 8.50 10.33
CA ASN A 154 -3.21 8.75 11.78
C ASN A 154 -2.36 9.93 12.27
N GLY A 155 -2.25 10.99 11.47
CA GLY A 155 -1.43 12.17 11.77
C GLY A 155 0.07 11.99 11.48
N GLU A 156 0.52 10.78 11.12
CA GLU A 156 1.91 10.52 10.75
C GLU A 156 2.13 10.86 9.27
N PRO A 157 3.03 11.80 8.93
CA PRO A 157 3.26 12.21 7.54
C PRO A 157 4.12 11.19 6.79
N TRP A 158 3.67 10.84 5.59
CA TRP A 158 4.39 10.05 4.61
C TRP A 158 4.58 10.85 3.32
N GLU A 159 5.83 11.12 2.97
CA GLU A 159 6.20 11.72 1.69
C GLU A 159 5.99 10.71 0.55
N ILE A 160 5.32 11.16 -0.51
CA ILE A 160 5.17 10.45 -1.77
C ILE A 160 6.37 10.80 -2.64
N PHE A 161 7.33 9.88 -2.75
CA PHE A 161 8.50 10.12 -3.60
C PHE A 161 8.34 9.49 -5.01
N GLU A 162 7.56 8.41 -5.14
CA GLU A 162 7.16 7.86 -6.44
C GLU A 162 5.66 7.52 -6.46
N CYS A 163 4.96 7.95 -7.52
CA CYS A 163 3.54 7.70 -7.66
C CYS A 163 3.11 7.73 -9.13
N ASN A 164 2.44 6.68 -9.57
CA ASN A 164 1.84 6.63 -10.92
C ASN A 164 0.31 6.74 -10.90
N PHE A 165 -0.28 7.08 -9.74
CA PHE A 165 -1.69 7.41 -9.62
C PHE A 165 -1.94 8.83 -10.14
N CYS A 166 -3.02 9.03 -10.90
CA CYS A 166 -3.49 10.40 -11.12
C CYS A 166 -4.18 10.93 -9.86
N ASN A 167 -4.26 12.25 -9.72
CA ASN A 167 -4.87 12.92 -8.56
C ASN A 167 -6.27 12.37 -8.23
N ARG A 168 -7.10 12.13 -9.25
CA ARG A 168 -8.45 11.59 -9.06
C ARG A 168 -8.43 10.17 -8.48
N ASP A 169 -7.52 9.33 -8.95
CA ASP A 169 -7.45 7.92 -8.54
C ASP A 169 -6.95 7.79 -7.11
N LEU A 170 -5.98 8.61 -6.70
CA LEU A 170 -5.46 8.60 -5.33
C LEU A 170 -6.54 9.01 -4.29
N GLY A 171 -7.38 10.00 -4.61
CA GLY A 171 -8.50 10.37 -3.74
C GLY A 171 -9.58 9.29 -3.65
N ARG A 172 -9.86 8.62 -4.76
CA ARG A 172 -10.82 7.51 -4.79
C ARG A 172 -10.29 6.28 -4.07
N LEU A 173 -8.97 6.07 -4.09
CA LEU A 173 -8.36 4.91 -3.49
C LEU A 173 -8.66 4.81 -1.98
N PHE A 174 -8.65 5.95 -1.29
CA PHE A 174 -8.76 5.99 0.16
C PHE A 174 -10.09 6.58 0.67
N CYS A 175 -11.09 6.81 -0.19
CA CYS A 175 -12.31 7.57 0.13
C CYS A 175 -13.21 7.01 1.26
N ARG A 176 -12.94 5.81 1.78
CA ARG A 176 -13.67 5.19 2.91
C ARG A 176 -12.95 5.28 4.27
N ALA A 177 -11.64 5.51 4.31
CA ALA A 177 -11.03 6.05 5.53
C ALA A 177 -11.71 7.40 5.80
N ARG A 178 -11.80 7.86 7.06
CA ARG A 178 -12.40 9.18 7.36
C ARG A 178 -11.60 10.25 6.62
N PHE A 179 -12.07 10.61 5.44
CA PHE A 179 -11.26 11.35 4.48
C PHE A 179 -11.54 12.82 4.65
N ARG A 180 -10.55 13.54 5.17
CA ARG A 180 -10.46 14.98 4.97
C ARG A 180 -9.52 15.20 3.80
N VAL A 181 -10.07 15.47 2.62
CA VAL A 181 -9.25 16.07 1.56
C VAL A 181 -9.00 17.51 2.00
N ALA A 182 -7.87 17.77 2.64
CA ALA A 182 -7.38 19.12 2.80
C ALA A 182 -6.96 19.62 1.41
N VAL A 183 -7.89 20.26 0.71
CA VAL A 183 -7.53 21.07 -0.46
C VAL A 183 -6.87 22.32 0.11
N GLU A 184 -5.54 22.34 0.18
CA GLU A 184 -4.82 23.61 0.31
C GLU A 184 -5.18 24.44 -0.92
N GLN A 185 -6.15 25.34 -0.75
CA GLN A 185 -6.34 26.41 -1.71
C GLN A 185 -5.05 27.21 -1.68
N ARG A 186 -4.26 27.14 -2.77
CA ARG A 186 -3.16 28.06 -2.98
C ARG A 186 -3.73 29.46 -2.81
N ALA A 187 -3.33 30.15 -1.74
CA ALA A 187 -3.53 31.59 -1.66
C ALA A 187 -2.82 32.15 -2.90
N LYS A 188 -3.59 32.71 -3.83
CA LYS A 188 -3.02 33.44 -4.97
C LYS A 188 -2.33 34.67 -4.36
N LEU A 189 -1.01 34.67 -4.34
CA LEU A 189 -0.21 35.88 -4.19
C LEU A 189 -0.34 36.72 -5.46
#